data_AF-A0A2G6PQP3-F1
#
_entry.id   AF-A0A2G6PQP3-F1
#
_cell.length_a   1.000
_cell.length_b   1.000
_cell.length_c   1.000
_cell.angle_alpha   90.00
_cell.angle_beta   90.00
_cell.angle_gamma   90.00
#
_symmetry.space_group_name_H-M   'P 1'
#
loop_
_entity.id
_entity.type
_entity.pdbx_description
1 polymer ?
#
loop_
_entity_poly.entity_id
_entity_poly.type
_entity_poly.pdbx_seq_one_letter_code
_entity_poly.pdbx_strand_id
1 'polypeptide(L)' 'MSKEKQYLTTRIVRSAAQQAFSSASKQAMKDHGYIIVVEDGNVVKKFSNGNIEVIEEIEKTKVSLTLD' A
#
# COMPACT_ATOMS: atom_id res chain seq x y z
N MET A 1 8.49 -37.23 6.70
CA MET A 1 7.78 -36.22 7.49
C MET A 1 6.77 -35.53 6.57
N SER A 2 5.47 -35.78 6.75
CA SER A 2 4.41 -35.11 5.99
C SER A 2 4.38 -33.64 6.38
N LYS A 3 4.50 -32.71 5.42
CA LYS A 3 4.22 -31.29 5.65
C LYS A 3 2.77 -31.17 6.11
N GLU A 4 2.55 -30.92 7.40
CA GLU A 4 1.24 -30.48 7.89
C GLU A 4 0.84 -29.24 7.09
N LYS A 5 -0.34 -29.28 6.47
CA LYS A 5 -0.88 -28.13 5.74
C LYS A 5 -1.25 -27.06 6.75
N GLN A 6 -0.35 -26.11 6.97
CA GLN A 6 -0.63 -24.94 7.79
C GLN A 6 -1.68 -24.09 7.07
N TYR A 7 -2.86 -23.96 7.68
CA TYR A 7 -3.93 -23.14 7.13
C TYR A 7 -3.59 -21.66 7.33
N LEU A 8 -3.47 -20.93 6.21
CA LEU A 8 -3.35 -19.49 6.22
C LEU A 8 -4.73 -18.88 6.46
N THR A 9 -4.88 -18.22 7.61
CA THR A 9 -6.07 -17.40 7.85
C THR A 9 -5.91 -16.05 7.16
N THR A 10 -7.02 -15.43 6.79
CA THR A 10 -7.06 -14.05 6.27
C THR A 10 -6.35 -13.07 7.20
N ARG A 11 -6.41 -13.29 8.52
CA ARG A 11 -5.70 -12.49 9.52
C ARG A 11 -4.18 -12.60 9.38
N ILE A 12 -3.64 -13.81 9.19
CA ILE A 12 -2.20 -14.02 9.01
C ILE A 12 -1.72 -13.33 7.73
N VAL A 13 -2.45 -13.50 6.63
CA VAL A 13 -2.11 -12.86 5.35
C VAL A 13 -2.13 -11.34 5.46
N ARG A 14 -3.17 -10.76 6.07
CA ARG A 14 -3.27 -9.32 6.31
C ARG A 14 -2.11 -8.81 7.17
N SER A 15 -1.80 -9.51 8.26
CA SER A 15 -0.71 -9.13 9.17
C SER A 15 0.64 -9.15 8.45
N ALA A 16 0.93 -10.21 7.70
CA ALA A 16 2.18 -10.35 6.95
C ALA A 16 2.29 -9.26 5.87
N ALA A 17 1.21 -8.99 5.12
CA ALA A 17 1.19 -7.92 4.13
C ALA A 17 1.46 -6.54 4.76
N GLN A 18 0.81 -6.23 5.88
CA GLN A 18 0.97 -4.95 6.56
C GLN A 18 2.40 -4.74 7.09
N GLN A 19 3.02 -5.80 7.61
CA GLN A 19 4.43 -5.78 8.01
C GLN A 19 5.36 -5.58 6.81
N ALA A 20 5.11 -6.29 5.70
CA ALA A 20 5.91 -6.15 4.48
C ALA A 20 5.82 -4.73 3.91
N PHE A 21 4.62 -4.14 3.84
CA PHE A 21 4.44 -2.76 3.40
C PHE A 21 5.19 -1.77 4.29
N SER A 22 5.08 -1.90 5.62
CA SER A 22 5.79 -1.00 6.54
C SER A 22 7.31 -1.07 6.36
N SER A 23 7.85 -2.29 6.24
CA SER A 23 9.30 -2.49 6.04
C SER A 23 9.77 -1.96 4.69
N ALA A 24 9.03 -2.24 3.61
CA ALA A 24 9.36 -1.76 2.28
C ALA A 24 9.32 -0.22 2.21
N SER A 25 8.30 0.41 2.80
CA SER A 25 8.20 1.87 2.88
C SER A 25 9.37 2.48 3.63
N LYS A 26 9.77 1.90 4.77
CA LYS A 26 10.95 2.37 5.52
C LYS A 26 12.23 2.26 4.71
N GLN A 27 12.42 1.15 3.99
CA GLN A 27 13.59 0.95 3.16
C GLN A 27 13.62 1.91 1.97
N ALA A 28 12.50 2.08 1.26
CA ALA A 28 12.39 3.03 0.17
C ALA A 28 12.62 4.49 0.63
N MET A 29 12.08 4.89 1.79
CA MET A 29 12.38 6.19 2.39
C MET A 29 13.86 6.36 2.73
N LYS A 30 14.53 5.28 3.18
CA LYS A 30 15.96 5.30 3.49
C LYS A 30 16.82 5.46 2.22
N ASP A 31 16.46 4.76 1.15
CA ASP A 31 17.27 4.70 -0.07
C ASP A 31 17.01 5.91 -1.00
N HIS A 32 15.77 6.41 -1.05
CA HIS A 32 15.35 7.46 -1.99
C HIS A 32 14.90 8.75 -1.32
N GLY A 33 14.74 8.78 0.00
CA GLY A 33 14.28 9.95 0.75
C GLY A 33 12.77 10.17 0.73
N TYR A 34 12.03 9.46 -0.14
CA TYR A 34 10.58 9.56 -0.25
C TYR A 34 9.92 8.25 -0.70
N ILE A 35 8.60 8.16 -0.52
CA ILE A 35 7.74 7.13 -1.11
C ILE A 35 6.55 7.78 -1.81
N ILE A 36 5.99 7.10 -2.81
CA ILE A 36 4.76 7.52 -3.47
C ILE A 36 3.64 6.62 -3.00
N VAL A 37 2.56 7.21 -2.49
CA VAL A 37 1.38 6.48 -2.00
C VAL A 37 0.10 7.15 -2.47
N VAL A 38 -0.97 6.37 -2.58
CA VAL A 38 -2.31 6.91 -2.81
C VAL A 38 -2.98 7.13 -1.47
N GLU A 39 -3.37 8.37 -1.18
CA GLU A 39 -4.05 8.77 0.04
C GLU A 39 -5.20 9.73 -0.29
N ASP A 40 -6.39 9.42 0.23
CA ASP A 40 -7.61 10.23 0.04
C ASP A 40 -7.94 10.57 -1.42
N GLY A 41 -7.62 9.65 -2.35
CA GLY A 41 -7.85 9.85 -3.78
C GLY A 41 -6.77 10.67 -4.47
N ASN A 42 -5.66 10.97 -3.80
CA ASN A 42 -4.51 11.66 -4.37
C ASN A 42 -3.28 10.77 -4.40
N VAL A 43 -2.47 10.87 -5.45
CA VAL A 43 -1.11 10.35 -5.48
C VAL A 43 -0.22 11.37 -4.78
N VAL A 44 0.41 10.99 -3.66
CA VAL A 44 1.25 11.87 -2.84
C VAL A 44 2.66 11.30 -2.66
N LYS A 45 3.68 12.17 -2.68
CA LYS A 45 5.03 11.88 -2.20
C LYS A 45 5.11 12.17 -0.71
N LYS A 46 5.49 11.18 0.08
CA LYS A 46 5.79 11.34 1.51
C LYS A 46 7.29 11.25 1.74
N PHE A 47 7.85 12.28 2.35
CA PHE A 47 9.26 12.36 2.69
C PHE A 47 9.51 11.92 4.13
N SER A 48 10.74 11.50 4.43
CA SER A 48 11.14 11.06 5.78
C SER A 48 11.05 12.15 6.86
N ASN A 49 11.09 13.43 6.46
CA ASN A 49 10.95 14.59 7.34
C ASN A 49 9.49 14.95 7.66
N GLY A 50 8.52 14.20 7.11
CA GLY A 50 7.09 14.46 7.29
C GLY A 50 6.47 15.40 6.25
N ASN A 51 7.24 15.92 5.30
CA ASN A 51 6.67 16.68 4.18
C ASN A 51 5.83 15.76 3.29
N ILE A 52 4.73 16.30 2.77
CA ILE A 52 3.83 15.63 1.84
C ILE A 52 3.64 16.54 0.62
N GLU A 53 3.91 16.02 -0.56
CA GLU A 53 3.66 16.71 -1.83
C GLU A 53 2.60 15.95 -2.63
N VAL A 54 1.53 16.64 -3.02
CA VAL A 54 0.51 16.07 -3.91
C VAL A 54 1.04 16.10 -5.35
N ILE A 55 1.05 14.94 -6.01
CA ILE A 55 1.46 14.81 -7.41
C ILE A 55 0.23 14.98 -8.32
N GLU A 56 -0.82 14.22 -8.04
CA GLU A 56 -1.97 14.07 -8.94
C GLU A 56 -3.21 13.67 -8.17
N GLU A 57 -4.37 14.20 -8.55
CA GLU A 57 -5.66 13.74 -8.07
C GLU A 57 -6.14 12.59 -8.95
N ILE A 58 -6.54 11.47 -8.34
CA ILE A 58 -7.09 10.34 -9.06
C ILE A 58 -8.54 10.68 -9.40
N GLU A 59 -8.79 11.04 -10.66
CA GLU A 59 -10.14 11.20 -11.16
C GLU A 59 -10.94 9.92 -10.91
N LYS A 60 -12.00 10.02 -10.12
CA LYS A 60 -12.93 8.90 -9.92
C LYS A 60 -13.70 8.70 -11.23
N THR A 61 -13.18 7.88 -12.13
CA THR A 61 -13.97 7.36 -13.24
C THR A 61 -15.14 6.58 -12.62
N LYS A 62 -16.34 7.17 -12.66
CA LYS A 62 -17.57 6.48 -12.26
C LYS A 62 -17.80 5.34 -13.24
N VAL A 63 -17.35 4.15 -12.89
CA VAL A 63 -17.76 2.94 -13.59
C VAL A 63 -19.21 2.68 -13.19
N SER A 64 -20.14 3.08 -14.06
CA SER A 64 -21.52 2.60 -13.97
C SER A 64 -21.50 1.11 -14.28
N LEU A 65 -21.54 0.28 -13.24
CA LEU A 65 -21.81 -1.14 -13.36
C LEU A 65 -23.29 -1.28 -13.75
N THR A 66 -23.58 -1.21 -15.05
CA THR A 66 -24.87 -1.67 -15.57
C THR A 66 -24.86 -3.19 -15.49
N LEU A 67 -25.63 -3.74 -14.55
CA LEU A 67 -26.00 -5.15 -14.54
C LEU A 67 -27.22 -5.27 -15.46
N ASP A 68 -26.98 -5.69 -16.71
CA ASP A 68 -28.03 -6.20 -17.61
C ASP A 68 -28.38 -7.65 -17.23
#